data_AF-A0A7U2IAL4-F1
#
_entry.id   AF-A0A7U2IAL4-F1
#
_cell.length_a   1.000
_cell.length_b   1.000
_cell.length_c   1.000
_cell.angle_alpha   90.00
_cell.angle_beta   90.00
_cell.angle_gamma   90.00
#
_symmetry.space_group_name_H-M   'P 1'
#
loop_
_entity.id
_entity.type
_entity.pdbx_description
1 polymer ?
#
loop_
_entity_poly.entity_id
_entity_poly.type
_entity_poly.pdbx_seq_one_letter_code
_entity_poly.pdbx_strand_id
1 'polypeptide(L)'
;MAAEVLLASSEITEGEIGGIVDGKNSDDGRGIGMGVLEGGLREGGGIVGVWGNGDEVCKSLLIDSLLRYPRSGAAVVDSTGEFDVVGLYTSILGRVKNDSTVLGEKEVENLAAEMLGRVGIMRVFDFVGVREAVGEIRDGLEGGKERVEKRERMGTPKQPTPEPLTPKRTVVADSEDEDEDEEDEEMLFGAAQPAPLPVPQTEPPKQPPSRHEPKENPHAGKLKFILLSSLTQVLTPLLKKDSIRAHALTSPFLASLAQLTRTHALHTILSNPAPLPPTRTAPEQQPPPTPSIFTSNAVVPSLMGVLAIYLDVGLLVSDLPRGKMDARVVYRDGGMGVGVGMKKARGVECASVVEILADRWEGRGGGWEVVKAGG
;
A
#
# COMPACT_ATOMS: atom_id res chain seq x y z
N MET A 1 1.63 -42.97 -1.10
CA MET A 1 3.04 -42.60 -1.33
C MET A 1 3.22 -41.11 -1.65
N ALA A 2 2.93 -40.62 -2.87
CA ALA A 2 3.23 -39.22 -3.23
C ALA A 2 2.62 -38.16 -2.28
N ALA A 3 1.38 -38.37 -1.81
CA ALA A 3 0.74 -37.50 -0.82
C ALA A 3 1.37 -37.59 0.59
N GLU A 4 1.92 -38.74 0.99
CA GLU A 4 2.57 -38.91 2.30
C GLU A 4 3.91 -38.17 2.37
N VAL A 5 4.64 -38.07 1.25
CA VAL A 5 5.91 -37.32 1.18
C VAL A 5 5.68 -35.80 1.29
N LEU A 6 4.57 -35.30 0.76
CA LEU A 6 4.13 -33.90 0.96
C LEU A 6 3.64 -33.63 2.39
N LEU A 7 2.96 -34.59 3.02
CA LEU A 7 2.58 -34.48 4.44
C LEU A 7 3.82 -34.48 5.35
N ALA A 8 4.77 -35.40 5.13
CA ALA A 8 6.03 -35.47 5.88
C ALA A 8 6.97 -34.25 5.70
N SER A 9 6.68 -33.37 4.74
CA SER A 9 7.38 -32.08 4.55
C SER A 9 6.53 -30.86 4.94
N SER A 10 5.34 -31.08 5.51
CA SER A 10 4.45 -30.05 6.07
C SER A 10 3.95 -30.37 7.49
N GLU A 11 4.55 -31.37 8.15
CA GLU A 11 4.39 -31.58 9.60
C GLU A 11 5.02 -30.41 10.36
N ILE A 12 4.19 -29.43 10.73
CA ILE A 12 4.57 -28.37 11.67
C ILE A 12 5.16 -29.04 12.91
N THR A 13 6.39 -28.66 13.25
CA THR A 13 7.10 -29.23 14.39
C THR A 13 6.36 -28.91 15.69
N GLU A 14 6.44 -29.80 16.68
CA GLU A 14 5.77 -29.57 17.97
C GLU A 14 6.31 -28.29 18.67
N GLY A 15 7.52 -27.85 18.31
CA GLY A 15 8.12 -26.58 18.74
C GLY A 15 7.57 -25.33 18.05
N GLU A 16 7.12 -25.39 16.79
CA GLU A 16 6.44 -24.25 16.14
C GLU A 16 5.07 -24.00 16.77
N ILE A 17 4.26 -25.05 17.01
CA ILE A 17 2.95 -24.91 17.68
C ILE A 17 3.13 -24.55 19.16
N GLY A 18 4.06 -25.21 19.85
CA GLY A 18 4.43 -24.85 21.23
C GLY A 18 4.86 -23.39 21.32
N GLY A 19 5.69 -22.93 20.37
CA GLY A 19 6.07 -21.53 20.22
C GLY A 19 4.87 -20.60 20.12
N ILE A 20 3.95 -20.82 19.17
CA ILE A 20 2.77 -19.95 18.98
C ILE A 20 1.85 -19.92 20.23
N VAL A 21 1.79 -21.01 21.01
CA VAL A 21 1.00 -21.11 22.25
C VAL A 21 1.69 -20.46 23.46
N ASP A 22 3.00 -20.68 23.62
CA ASP A 22 3.83 -20.14 24.72
C ASP A 22 4.41 -18.75 24.41
N GLY A 23 4.15 -18.23 23.20
CA GLY A 23 4.68 -16.98 22.70
C GLY A 23 4.28 -15.78 23.54
N LYS A 24 5.17 -14.79 23.65
CA LYS A 24 4.89 -13.54 24.36
C LYS A 24 3.74 -12.78 23.70
N ASN A 25 2.53 -12.95 24.22
CA ASN A 25 1.47 -11.94 24.08
C ASN A 25 1.98 -10.64 24.69
N SER A 26 2.35 -9.63 23.88
CA SER A 26 2.66 -8.30 24.41
C SER A 26 1.38 -7.48 24.67
N ASP A 27 0.54 -7.98 25.58
CA ASP A 27 -0.54 -7.21 26.20
C ASP A 27 0.01 -6.17 27.22
N ASP A 28 1.24 -5.71 26.97
CA ASP A 28 2.03 -4.69 27.67
C ASP A 28 1.43 -3.27 27.53
N GLY A 29 0.22 -3.14 26.97
CA GLY A 29 -0.41 -1.87 26.61
C GLY A 29 0.32 -1.07 25.52
N ARG A 30 1.33 -1.64 24.85
CA ARG A 30 2.18 -0.94 23.84
C ARG A 30 1.59 -0.90 22.44
N GLY A 31 0.65 -1.79 22.13
CA GLY A 31 -0.05 -1.83 20.85
C GLY A 31 0.40 -2.96 19.93
N ILE A 32 -0.48 -3.31 19.00
CA ILE A 32 -0.38 -4.48 18.12
C ILE A 32 0.92 -4.39 17.28
N GLY A 33 1.84 -5.35 17.48
CA GLY A 33 3.06 -5.56 16.69
C GLY A 33 4.28 -4.76 17.16
N MET A 34 4.22 -4.15 18.33
CA MET A 34 5.28 -3.27 18.85
C MET A 34 6.34 -4.02 19.69
N GLY A 35 6.08 -5.27 20.09
CA GLY A 35 6.98 -6.09 20.88
C GLY A 35 8.16 -6.62 20.05
N VAL A 36 7.89 -7.19 18.88
CA VAL A 36 8.91 -7.68 17.93
C VAL A 36 9.80 -6.56 17.38
N LEU A 37 9.26 -5.33 17.35
CA LEU A 37 9.97 -4.11 16.98
C LEU A 37 10.67 -3.42 18.16
N GLU A 38 10.71 -4.05 19.34
CA GLU A 38 11.45 -3.61 20.54
C GLU A 38 11.17 -2.16 21.00
N GLY A 39 9.97 -1.64 20.72
CA GLY A 39 9.61 -0.22 20.92
C GLY A 39 9.03 0.47 19.67
N GLY A 40 9.01 -0.24 18.54
CA GLY A 40 8.30 0.16 17.33
C GLY A 40 9.20 0.83 16.30
N LEU A 41 8.68 1.89 15.68
CA LEU A 41 9.36 2.59 14.60
C LEU A 41 10.57 3.39 15.12
N ARG A 42 11.72 3.21 14.45
CA ARG A 42 13.02 3.80 14.84
C ARG A 42 12.96 5.34 14.88
N GLU A 43 13.64 5.93 15.85
CA GLU A 43 13.88 7.38 15.84
C GLU A 43 14.72 7.78 14.61
N GLY A 44 14.42 8.93 14.02
CA GLY A 44 15.02 9.35 12.74
C GLY A 44 14.30 8.80 11.50
N GLY A 45 13.33 7.91 11.64
CA GLY A 45 12.51 7.41 10.52
C GLY A 45 13.07 6.16 9.84
N GLY A 46 12.36 5.70 8.80
CA GLY A 46 12.73 4.50 8.03
C GLY A 46 11.55 3.95 7.20
N ILE A 47 11.85 3.03 6.28
CA ILE A 47 10.83 2.34 5.47
C ILE A 47 10.60 0.91 5.98
N VAL A 48 9.35 0.60 6.31
CA VAL A 48 8.89 -0.74 6.66
C VAL A 48 8.03 -1.30 5.53
N GLY A 49 8.40 -2.46 5.00
CA GLY A 49 7.52 -3.25 4.12
C GLY A 49 6.61 -4.11 5.00
N VAL A 50 5.31 -4.09 4.75
CA VAL A 50 4.34 -4.95 5.45
C VAL A 50 3.60 -5.79 4.43
N TRP A 51 3.61 -7.09 4.62
CA TRP A 51 3.01 -8.06 3.71
C TRP A 51 1.97 -8.93 4.39
N GLY A 52 0.95 -9.37 3.64
CA GLY A 52 -0.04 -10.33 4.14
C GLY A 52 -1.27 -9.65 4.75
N ASN A 53 -1.76 -10.14 5.89
CA ASN A 53 -2.91 -9.59 6.61
C ASN A 53 -2.54 -8.38 7.48
N GLY A 54 -1.84 -7.41 6.87
CA GLY A 54 -1.09 -6.37 7.58
C GLY A 54 -1.88 -5.16 8.08
N ASP A 55 -3.17 -5.04 7.77
CA ASP A 55 -3.90 -3.78 7.93
C ASP A 55 -4.00 -3.30 9.39
N GLU A 56 -4.21 -4.21 10.34
CA GLU A 56 -4.24 -3.85 11.77
C GLU A 56 -2.87 -3.43 12.30
N VAL A 57 -1.77 -3.98 11.74
CA VAL A 57 -0.40 -3.55 12.06
C VAL A 57 -0.13 -2.16 11.46
N CYS A 58 -0.53 -1.92 10.21
CA CYS A 58 -0.44 -0.61 9.57
C CYS A 58 -1.26 0.47 10.32
N LYS A 59 -2.48 0.13 10.78
CA LYS A 59 -3.30 1.01 11.63
C LYS A 59 -2.64 1.24 13.00
N SER A 60 -2.15 0.20 13.66
CA SER A 60 -1.46 0.29 14.96
C SER A 60 -0.27 1.26 14.91
N LEU A 61 0.58 1.11 13.90
CA LEU A 61 1.76 1.95 13.67
C LEU A 61 1.40 3.41 13.30
N LEU A 62 0.31 3.62 12.54
CA LEU A 62 -0.24 4.95 12.26
C LEU A 62 -0.72 5.63 13.55
N ILE A 63 -1.46 4.91 14.40
CA ILE A 63 -2.01 5.43 15.66
C ILE A 63 -0.87 5.77 16.63
N ASP A 64 0.14 4.90 16.77
CA ASP A 64 1.32 5.18 17.58
C ASP A 64 2.04 6.46 17.10
N SER A 65 2.22 6.64 15.79
CA SER A 65 2.80 7.87 15.23
C SER A 65 1.96 9.12 15.52
N LEU A 66 0.62 9.03 15.45
CA LEU A 66 -0.29 10.14 15.75
C LEU A 66 -0.28 10.54 17.24
N LEU A 67 -0.07 9.57 18.15
CA LEU A 67 0.11 9.79 19.58
C LEU A 67 1.51 10.35 19.90
N ARG A 68 2.56 9.70 19.39
CA ARG A 68 3.97 10.05 19.58
C ARG A 68 4.32 11.44 19.03
N TYR A 69 3.62 11.88 17.97
CA TYR A 69 3.78 13.20 17.36
C TYR A 69 2.44 13.96 17.30
N PRO A 70 1.95 14.52 18.42
CA PRO A 70 0.60 15.09 18.52
C PRO A 70 0.40 16.36 17.67
N ARG A 71 1.48 16.98 17.18
CA ARG A 71 1.45 18.17 16.32
C ARG A 71 1.81 17.88 14.85
N SER A 72 1.86 16.60 14.45
CA SER A 72 2.26 16.17 13.12
C SER A 72 1.11 15.51 12.35
N GLY A 73 1.07 15.75 11.04
CA GLY A 73 0.19 15.01 10.14
C GLY A 73 0.72 13.62 9.78
N ALA A 74 -0.20 12.78 9.29
CA ALA A 74 0.08 11.53 8.59
C ALA A 74 -0.56 11.55 7.20
N ALA A 75 0.05 10.88 6.23
CA ALA A 75 -0.46 10.76 4.87
C ALA A 75 -0.74 9.29 4.53
N VAL A 76 -1.85 9.03 3.84
CA VAL A 76 -2.25 7.71 3.35
C VAL A 76 -2.47 7.80 1.85
N VAL A 77 -1.63 7.11 1.07
CA VAL A 77 -1.80 6.94 -0.38
C VAL A 77 -2.52 5.61 -0.61
N ASP A 78 -3.84 5.72 -0.84
CA ASP A 78 -4.78 4.62 -1.00
C ASP A 78 -5.00 4.32 -2.50
N SER A 79 -4.53 3.15 -2.95
CA SER A 79 -4.70 2.65 -4.33
C SER A 79 -5.70 1.51 -4.46
N THR A 80 -6.29 1.04 -3.35
CA THR A 80 -7.34 -0.01 -3.37
C THR A 80 -8.74 0.59 -3.21
N GLY A 81 -8.86 1.74 -2.54
CA GLY A 81 -10.12 2.34 -2.13
C GLY A 81 -10.63 1.80 -0.79
N GLU A 82 -9.94 0.84 -0.18
CA GLU A 82 -10.41 0.02 0.95
C GLU A 82 -9.98 0.58 2.32
N PHE A 83 -9.35 1.76 2.37
CA PHE A 83 -8.87 2.34 3.62
C PHE A 83 -10.03 2.71 4.59
N ASP A 84 -10.20 1.88 5.62
CA ASP A 84 -11.27 2.00 6.61
C ASP A 84 -11.00 3.13 7.64
N VAL A 85 -11.52 4.31 7.31
CA VAL A 85 -11.51 5.51 8.16
C VAL A 85 -12.31 5.32 9.46
N VAL A 86 -13.36 4.48 9.46
CA VAL A 86 -14.24 4.29 10.62
C VAL A 86 -13.59 3.34 11.62
N GLY A 87 -13.01 2.25 11.15
CA GLY A 87 -12.17 1.36 11.96
C GLY A 87 -10.93 2.08 12.48
N LEU A 88 -10.29 2.95 11.69
CA LEU A 88 -9.20 3.81 12.18
C LEU A 88 -9.67 4.70 13.34
N TYR A 89 -10.79 5.41 13.20
CA TYR A 89 -11.35 6.23 14.29
C TYR A 89 -11.67 5.39 15.54
N THR A 90 -12.25 4.20 15.35
CA THR A 90 -12.58 3.28 16.45
C THR A 90 -11.32 2.81 17.18
N SER A 91 -10.27 2.47 16.45
CA SER A 91 -8.98 2.05 17.02
C SER A 91 -8.22 3.21 17.67
N ILE A 92 -8.29 4.43 17.12
CA ILE A 92 -7.80 5.65 17.80
C ILE A 92 -8.53 5.83 19.13
N LEU A 93 -9.87 5.82 19.11
CA LEU A 93 -10.70 6.04 20.30
C LEU A 93 -10.46 4.98 21.38
N GLY A 94 -10.33 3.70 20.99
CA GLY A 94 -9.95 2.63 21.92
C GLY A 94 -8.54 2.83 22.51
N ARG A 95 -7.56 3.22 21.68
CA ARG A 95 -6.18 3.48 22.15
C ARG A 95 -6.13 4.66 23.13
N VAL A 96 -6.82 5.76 22.81
CA VAL A 96 -6.89 6.95 23.67
C VAL A 96 -7.65 6.65 24.96
N LYS A 97 -8.76 5.90 24.95
CA LYS A 97 -9.47 5.50 26.19
C LYS A 97 -8.59 4.69 27.14
N ASN A 98 -7.72 3.82 26.61
CA ASN A 98 -6.83 2.98 27.42
C ASN A 98 -5.65 3.74 28.03
N ASP A 99 -5.12 4.75 27.33
CA ASP A 99 -4.04 5.63 27.82
C ASP A 99 -4.59 6.72 28.78
N SER A 100 -5.74 7.29 28.44
CA SER A 100 -6.36 8.46 29.08
C SER A 100 -7.32 8.08 30.22
N THR A 101 -6.86 7.29 31.19
CA THR A 101 -7.64 6.80 32.35
C THR A 101 -8.27 7.88 33.27
N VAL A 102 -8.05 9.17 32.96
CA VAL A 102 -8.51 10.34 33.74
C VAL A 102 -9.39 11.30 32.92
N LEU A 103 -9.47 11.16 31.59
CA LEU A 103 -10.26 12.06 30.74
C LEU A 103 -11.74 11.67 30.65
N GLY A 104 -12.61 12.66 30.48
CA GLY A 104 -14.04 12.44 30.23
C GLY A 104 -14.28 11.89 28.81
N GLU A 105 -15.34 11.10 28.61
CA GLU A 105 -15.61 10.44 27.32
C GLU A 105 -15.63 11.41 26.13
N LYS A 106 -16.27 12.58 26.31
CA LYS A 106 -16.33 13.66 25.31
C LYS A 106 -14.96 14.26 24.97
N GLU A 107 -14.03 14.28 25.93
CA GLU A 107 -12.66 14.77 25.70
C GLU A 107 -11.87 13.76 24.88
N VAL A 108 -12.06 12.46 25.14
CA VAL A 108 -11.49 11.36 24.34
C VAL A 108 -12.07 11.34 22.91
N GLU A 109 -13.38 11.54 22.74
CA GLU A 109 -14.00 11.67 21.41
C GLU A 109 -13.46 12.87 20.63
N ASN A 110 -13.35 14.04 21.26
CA ASN A 110 -12.76 15.23 20.65
C ASN A 110 -11.29 14.99 20.23
N LEU A 111 -10.48 14.39 21.11
CA LEU A 111 -9.07 14.09 20.84
C LEU A 111 -8.92 13.05 19.72
N ALA A 112 -9.76 12.03 19.70
CA ALA A 112 -9.78 11.04 18.61
C ALA A 112 -10.17 11.67 17.27
N ALA A 113 -11.10 12.63 17.26
CA ALA A 113 -11.50 13.38 16.07
C ALA A 113 -10.39 14.34 15.60
N GLU A 114 -9.68 15.00 16.52
CA GLU A 114 -8.50 15.83 16.19
C GLU A 114 -7.36 14.98 15.61
N MET A 115 -7.07 13.82 16.20
CA MET A 115 -6.11 12.85 15.67
C MET A 115 -6.47 12.38 14.25
N LEU A 116 -7.73 12.05 14.00
CA LEU A 116 -8.21 11.67 12.66
C LEU A 116 -8.10 12.83 11.67
N GLY A 117 -8.38 14.06 12.10
CA GLY A 117 -8.25 15.28 11.29
C GLY A 117 -6.81 15.60 10.85
N ARG A 118 -5.80 14.97 11.48
CA ARG A 118 -4.38 15.02 11.08
C ARG A 118 -4.00 13.98 10.02
N VAL A 119 -4.92 13.11 9.59
CA VAL A 119 -4.68 12.09 8.55
C VAL A 119 -5.18 12.58 7.19
N GLY A 120 -4.26 12.93 6.29
CA GLY A 120 -4.57 13.20 4.88
C GLY A 120 -4.67 11.91 4.09
N ILE A 121 -5.76 11.70 3.35
CA ILE A 121 -5.98 10.50 2.54
C ILE A 121 -6.04 10.90 1.06
N MET A 122 -5.17 10.29 0.25
CA MET A 122 -4.97 10.57 -1.16
C MET A 122 -5.31 9.31 -1.95
N ARG A 123 -6.38 9.34 -2.76
CA ARG A 123 -6.77 8.20 -3.60
C ARG A 123 -6.11 8.26 -4.97
N VAL A 124 -5.54 7.14 -5.39
CA VAL A 124 -4.76 7.02 -6.63
C VAL A 124 -5.18 5.75 -7.39
N PHE A 125 -5.08 5.76 -8.71
CA PHE A 125 -5.58 4.66 -9.55
C PHE A 125 -4.48 3.94 -10.35
N ASP A 126 -3.32 4.56 -10.48
CA ASP A 126 -2.16 4.02 -11.20
C ASP A 126 -0.84 4.48 -10.57
N PHE A 127 0.28 4.11 -11.20
CA PHE A 127 1.62 4.48 -10.73
C PHE A 127 1.99 5.95 -10.99
N VAL A 128 1.28 6.65 -11.89
CA VAL A 128 1.45 8.10 -12.09
C VAL A 128 0.85 8.82 -10.89
N GLY A 129 -0.39 8.49 -10.50
CA GLY A 129 -1.05 9.03 -9.31
C GLY A 129 -0.26 8.78 -8.02
N VAL A 130 0.36 7.60 -7.84
CA VAL A 130 1.26 7.33 -6.71
C VAL A 130 2.48 8.28 -6.72
N ARG A 131 3.09 8.52 -7.89
CA ARG A 131 4.24 9.43 -8.01
C ARG A 131 3.85 10.89 -7.79
N GLU A 132 2.66 11.30 -8.22
CA GLU A 132 2.12 12.65 -8.01
C GLU A 132 1.78 12.87 -6.53
N ALA A 133 1.12 11.93 -5.86
CA ALA A 133 0.80 12.00 -4.44
C ALA A 133 2.06 12.09 -3.55
N VAL A 134 3.08 11.28 -3.81
CA VAL A 134 4.38 11.39 -3.12
C VAL A 134 5.12 12.68 -3.49
N GLY A 135 4.89 13.21 -4.70
CA GLY A 135 5.37 14.52 -5.12
C GLY A 135 4.76 15.66 -4.30
N GLU A 136 3.43 15.67 -4.12
CA GLU A 136 2.72 16.65 -3.29
C GLU A 136 3.17 16.58 -1.83
N ILE A 137 3.35 15.36 -1.29
CA ILE A 137 3.88 15.14 0.07
C ILE A 137 5.28 15.76 0.23
N ARG A 138 6.19 15.54 -0.73
CA ARG A 138 7.52 16.18 -0.73
C ARG A 138 7.40 17.69 -0.84
N ASP A 139 6.68 18.19 -1.82
CA ASP A 139 6.61 19.63 -2.10
C ASP A 139 5.97 20.40 -0.91
N GLY A 140 5.04 19.77 -0.17
CA GLY A 140 4.53 20.27 1.11
C GLY A 140 5.55 20.22 2.27
N LEU A 141 6.40 19.19 2.30
CA LEU A 141 7.49 19.03 3.29
C LEU A 141 8.71 19.93 3.04
N GLU A 142 8.96 20.30 1.79
CA GLU A 142 10.05 21.19 1.34
C GLU A 142 9.62 22.68 1.29
N GLY A 143 8.35 22.98 1.58
CA GLY A 143 7.83 24.36 1.70
C GLY A 143 7.39 25.00 0.38
N GLY A 144 7.08 24.22 -0.65
CA GLY A 144 6.80 24.66 -2.02
C GLY A 144 5.58 25.56 -2.25
N LYS A 145 4.86 26.01 -1.21
CA LYS A 145 3.65 26.84 -1.33
C LYS A 145 3.86 28.14 -2.12
N GLU A 146 5.04 28.79 -2.02
CA GLU A 146 5.35 29.98 -2.83
C GLU A 146 5.25 29.74 -4.35
N ARG A 147 5.42 28.50 -4.81
CA ARG A 147 5.46 28.16 -6.23
C ARG A 147 4.08 28.04 -6.88
N VAL A 148 3.04 27.78 -6.08
CA VAL A 148 1.66 27.63 -6.57
C VAL A 148 0.99 28.99 -6.75
N GLU A 149 1.00 29.85 -5.72
CA GLU A 149 0.45 31.22 -5.82
C GLU A 149 1.08 32.01 -6.97
N LYS A 150 2.40 31.88 -7.16
CA LYS A 150 3.13 32.57 -8.23
C LYS A 150 2.73 32.08 -9.63
N ARG A 151 2.14 30.88 -9.75
CA ARG A 151 1.66 30.31 -11.02
C ARG A 151 0.25 30.82 -11.37
N GLU A 152 -0.67 30.88 -10.40
CA GLU A 152 -1.99 31.48 -10.63
C GLU A 152 -1.91 32.99 -10.87
N ARG A 153 -1.01 33.72 -10.18
CA ARG A 153 -0.80 35.17 -10.38
C ARG A 153 -0.20 35.57 -11.74
N MET A 154 0.22 34.61 -12.58
CA MET A 154 0.62 34.87 -13.99
C MET A 154 -0.49 34.56 -15.00
N GLY A 155 -1.70 34.17 -14.55
CA GLY A 155 -2.84 33.80 -15.38
C GLY A 155 -3.70 34.96 -15.90
N THR A 156 -3.22 36.20 -15.94
CA THR A 156 -3.97 37.33 -16.55
C THR A 156 -3.81 37.35 -18.07
N PRO A 157 -4.89 37.24 -18.86
CA PRO A 157 -4.79 37.24 -20.31
C PRO A 157 -4.38 38.62 -20.83
N LYS A 158 -3.21 38.71 -21.45
CA LYS A 158 -2.84 39.90 -22.23
C LYS A 158 -3.76 40.02 -23.44
N GLN A 159 -4.18 41.25 -23.73
CA GLN A 159 -4.94 41.57 -24.94
C GLN A 159 -4.13 41.24 -26.21
N PRO A 160 -4.79 40.89 -27.33
CA PRO A 160 -4.11 40.67 -28.60
C PRO A 160 -3.58 41.99 -29.18
N THR A 161 -2.25 42.13 -29.22
CA THR A 161 -1.57 43.18 -30.00
C THR A 161 -1.47 42.71 -31.46
N PRO A 162 -1.79 43.54 -32.47
CA PRO A 162 -1.68 43.15 -33.87
C PRO A 162 -0.20 43.07 -34.33
N GLU A 163 0.17 41.96 -34.97
CA GLU A 163 1.51 41.78 -35.57
C GLU A 163 1.60 42.41 -36.97
N PRO A 164 2.72 43.11 -37.29
CA PRO A 164 3.01 43.56 -38.64
C PRO A 164 3.93 42.58 -39.42
N LEU A 165 3.43 42.14 -40.57
CA LEU A 165 4.08 41.64 -41.79
C LEU A 165 5.55 41.12 -41.80
N THR A 166 5.70 39.98 -42.49
CA THR A 166 6.91 39.22 -42.91
C THR A 166 7.84 40.05 -43.86
N PRO A 167 9.10 39.65 -44.26
CA PRO A 167 9.42 38.35 -44.93
C PRO A 167 10.89 37.79 -44.97
N LYS A 168 11.03 36.62 -45.66
CA LYS A 168 12.21 36.03 -46.41
C LYS A 168 13.10 34.90 -45.80
N ARG A 169 12.67 33.65 -46.06
CA ARG A 169 13.25 32.65 -47.02
C ARG A 169 14.76 32.25 -47.01
N THR A 170 15.01 30.97 -46.69
CA THR A 170 15.90 29.93 -47.31
C THR A 170 15.41 28.56 -46.74
N VAL A 171 15.13 27.43 -47.44
CA VAL A 171 15.77 26.66 -48.54
C VAL A 171 17.14 26.10 -48.08
N VAL A 172 17.48 24.79 -48.03
CA VAL A 172 17.16 23.54 -48.81
C VAL A 172 16.63 22.42 -47.87
N ALA A 173 15.86 21.35 -48.20
CA ALA A 173 15.28 20.75 -49.44
C ALA A 173 16.00 19.53 -50.11
N ASP A 174 16.02 18.35 -49.47
CA ASP A 174 16.56 17.04 -49.94
C ASP A 174 15.94 15.87 -49.09
N SER A 175 15.99 14.59 -49.48
CA SER A 175 15.24 13.86 -50.54
C SER A 175 15.28 12.32 -50.31
N GLU A 176 14.15 11.61 -50.42
CA GLU A 176 13.94 10.26 -51.03
C GLU A 176 12.55 9.69 -50.66
N ASP A 177 12.06 8.74 -51.44
CA ASP A 177 10.63 8.39 -51.64
C ASP A 177 10.50 6.90 -52.07
N GLU A 178 9.26 6.38 -52.23
CA GLU A 178 8.91 5.04 -52.77
C GLU A 178 9.33 3.80 -51.93
N ASP A 179 8.64 2.64 -51.90
CA ASP A 179 7.20 2.29 -52.06
C ASP A 179 6.98 0.82 -51.59
N GLU A 180 5.77 0.26 -51.78
CA GLU A 180 5.38 -1.18 -51.70
C GLU A 180 5.37 -1.86 -50.29
N ASP A 181 4.47 -2.79 -49.96
CA ASP A 181 3.03 -2.99 -50.29
C ASP A 181 2.44 -4.06 -49.31
N GLU A 182 1.31 -4.70 -49.64
CA GLU A 182 0.69 -5.88 -48.97
C GLU A 182 0.05 -5.62 -47.58
N GLU A 183 -1.27 -5.38 -47.48
CA GLU A 183 -2.39 -6.36 -47.49
C GLU A 183 -2.76 -6.91 -46.08
N ASP A 184 -3.91 -6.46 -45.54
CA ASP A 184 -4.92 -7.27 -44.80
C ASP A 184 -6.02 -6.38 -44.15
N GLU A 185 -7.01 -5.92 -44.94
CA GLU A 185 -8.27 -5.34 -44.41
C GLU A 185 -9.39 -6.41 -44.40
N GLU A 186 -9.55 -7.14 -43.28
CA GLU A 186 -10.66 -8.07 -43.10
C GLU A 186 -12.03 -7.36 -43.04
N MET A 187 -12.76 -7.36 -44.16
CA MET A 187 -14.13 -6.83 -44.23
C MET A 187 -15.14 -7.66 -43.41
N LEU A 188 -15.82 -7.08 -42.41
CA LEU A 188 -16.86 -7.81 -41.68
C LEU A 188 -18.05 -6.97 -41.14
N PHE A 189 -19.12 -6.90 -41.97
CA PHE A 189 -20.48 -6.40 -41.69
C PHE A 189 -20.63 -4.88 -41.37
N GLY A 190 -21.77 -4.23 -41.62
CA GLY A 190 -23.04 -4.68 -42.22
C GLY A 190 -23.94 -3.51 -42.63
N ALA A 191 -25.00 -3.77 -43.41
CA ALA A 191 -25.76 -2.72 -44.10
C ALA A 191 -26.64 -1.83 -43.19
N ALA A 192 -26.83 -0.57 -43.61
CA ALA A 192 -27.52 0.47 -42.84
C ALA A 192 -29.06 0.36 -42.83
N GLN A 193 -29.67 0.86 -41.74
CA GLN A 193 -31.07 1.31 -41.70
C GLN A 193 -31.12 2.80 -41.30
N PRO A 194 -31.90 3.65 -42.00
CA PRO A 194 -32.11 5.04 -41.58
C PRO A 194 -33.19 5.13 -40.49
N ALA A 195 -32.78 5.43 -39.25
CA ALA A 195 -33.68 5.78 -38.15
C ALA A 195 -33.98 7.30 -38.11
N PRO A 196 -35.15 7.74 -37.60
CA PRO A 196 -35.61 9.11 -37.76
C PRO A 196 -34.94 10.15 -36.84
N LEU A 197 -34.99 11.41 -37.27
CA LEU A 197 -34.43 12.59 -36.59
C LEU A 197 -34.97 12.76 -35.16
N PRO A 198 -34.10 12.91 -34.14
CA PRO A 198 -34.50 13.34 -32.79
C PRO A 198 -34.98 14.80 -32.78
N VAL A 199 -36.09 15.05 -32.09
CA VAL A 199 -36.61 16.41 -31.83
C VAL A 199 -35.69 17.13 -30.83
N PRO A 200 -35.41 18.45 -30.96
CA PRO A 200 -34.57 19.16 -30.00
C PRO A 200 -35.15 19.13 -28.59
N GLN A 201 -34.47 18.42 -27.68
CA GLN A 201 -34.76 18.49 -26.25
C GLN A 201 -34.00 19.65 -25.63
N THR A 202 -34.70 20.54 -24.94
CA THR A 202 -34.12 21.68 -24.24
C THR A 202 -33.30 21.19 -23.04
N GLU A 203 -31.98 21.40 -23.04
CA GLU A 203 -31.17 21.12 -21.85
C GLU A 203 -31.63 21.99 -20.66
N PRO A 204 -31.86 21.41 -19.47
CA PRO A 204 -31.94 22.21 -18.25
C PRO A 204 -30.57 22.83 -17.95
N PRO A 205 -30.51 24.02 -17.33
CA PRO A 205 -29.27 24.78 -17.17
C PRO A 205 -28.25 24.01 -16.32
N LYS A 206 -27.09 23.71 -16.94
CA LYS A 206 -25.92 23.15 -16.26
C LYS A 206 -25.46 24.12 -15.17
N GLN A 207 -25.71 23.77 -13.90
CA GLN A 207 -25.02 24.44 -12.80
C GLN A 207 -23.51 24.24 -12.98
N PRO A 208 -22.68 25.29 -12.80
CA PRO A 208 -21.24 25.11 -12.84
C PRO A 208 -20.82 24.16 -11.70
N PRO A 209 -19.82 23.29 -11.93
CA PRO A 209 -19.34 22.41 -10.87
C PRO A 209 -18.86 23.25 -9.69
N SER A 210 -19.34 22.92 -8.49
CA SER A 210 -18.87 23.56 -7.26
C SER A 210 -17.39 23.30 -7.10
N ARG A 211 -16.55 24.29 -7.43
CA ARG A 211 -15.10 24.29 -7.15
C ARG A 211 -14.95 24.40 -5.64
N HIS A 212 -15.13 23.29 -4.94
CA HIS A 212 -14.74 23.13 -3.55
C HIS A 212 -13.22 23.27 -3.48
N GLU A 213 -12.77 24.50 -3.28
CA GLU A 213 -11.40 24.78 -2.86
C GLU A 213 -11.09 23.91 -1.64
N PRO A 214 -9.99 23.13 -1.65
CA PRO A 214 -9.59 22.37 -0.48
C PRO A 214 -9.40 23.35 0.68
N LYS A 215 -10.27 23.28 1.69
CA LYS A 215 -10.11 24.08 2.90
C LYS A 215 -8.77 23.69 3.51
N GLU A 216 -7.82 24.63 3.51
CA GLU A 216 -6.51 24.39 4.11
C GLU A 216 -6.70 23.95 5.56
N ASN A 217 -6.30 22.72 5.89
CA ASN A 217 -6.41 22.23 7.25
C ASN A 217 -5.42 23.01 8.14
N PRO A 218 -5.88 23.86 9.08
CA PRO A 218 -5.01 24.73 9.89
C PRO A 218 -4.21 23.95 10.95
N HIS A 219 -4.27 22.61 10.91
CA HIS A 219 -3.60 21.68 11.81
C HIS A 219 -2.61 20.77 11.07
N ALA A 220 -2.31 21.07 9.79
CA ALA A 220 -1.29 20.38 8.99
C ALA A 220 0.15 20.73 9.43
N GLY A 221 0.49 20.42 10.68
CA GLY A 221 1.85 20.49 11.19
C GLY A 221 2.74 19.39 10.58
N LYS A 222 4.07 19.62 10.62
CA LYS A 222 5.09 18.85 9.87
C LYS A 222 4.79 17.35 9.84
N LEU A 223 4.57 16.81 8.65
CA LEU A 223 4.26 15.39 8.42
C LEU A 223 5.31 14.48 9.08
N LYS A 224 4.86 13.37 9.67
CA LYS A 224 5.75 12.34 10.23
C LYS A 224 5.52 10.92 9.75
N PHE A 225 4.40 10.64 9.09
CA PHE A 225 4.04 9.28 8.68
C PHE A 225 3.51 9.26 7.25
N ILE A 226 3.87 8.22 6.49
CA ILE A 226 3.33 7.90 5.18
C ILE A 226 2.93 6.42 5.17
N LEU A 227 1.69 6.10 4.80
CA LEU A 227 1.26 4.75 4.43
C LEU A 227 0.98 4.72 2.93
N LEU A 228 1.56 3.76 2.20
CA LEU A 228 1.16 3.44 0.84
C LEU A 228 0.50 2.05 0.84
N SER A 229 -0.78 1.99 0.50
CA SER A 229 -1.56 0.75 0.43
C SER A 229 -2.38 0.74 -0.87
N SER A 230 -2.06 -0.05 -1.90
CA SER A 230 -0.93 -0.97 -2.05
C SER A 230 -0.17 -0.73 -3.36
N LEU A 231 1.17 -0.69 -3.28
CA LEU A 231 2.03 -0.57 -4.46
C LEU A 231 1.84 -1.74 -5.44
N THR A 232 1.45 -2.92 -4.94
CA THR A 232 1.19 -4.10 -5.79
C THR A 232 0.08 -3.85 -6.81
N GLN A 233 -0.99 -3.16 -6.43
CA GLN A 233 -2.13 -2.88 -7.32
C GLN A 233 -1.72 -2.07 -8.55
N VAL A 234 -0.83 -1.08 -8.38
CA VAL A 234 -0.39 -0.19 -9.47
C VAL A 234 0.86 -0.70 -10.21
N LEU A 235 1.73 -1.47 -9.56
CA LEU A 235 2.97 -1.99 -10.16
C LEU A 235 2.79 -3.32 -10.88
N THR A 236 1.91 -4.22 -10.42
CA THR A 236 1.71 -5.53 -11.07
C THR A 236 1.25 -5.43 -12.53
N PRO A 237 0.35 -4.51 -12.95
CA PRO A 237 0.01 -4.32 -14.35
C PRO A 237 1.22 -3.89 -15.21
N LEU A 238 2.09 -3.03 -14.67
CA LEU A 238 3.30 -2.58 -15.36
C LEU A 238 4.32 -3.71 -15.50
N LEU A 239 4.61 -4.42 -14.40
CA LEU A 239 5.55 -5.54 -14.37
C LEU A 239 5.14 -6.70 -15.30
N LYS A 240 3.82 -6.92 -15.48
CA LYS A 240 3.27 -7.90 -16.43
C LYS A 240 3.37 -7.45 -17.89
N LYS A 241 3.34 -6.15 -18.17
CA LYS A 241 3.36 -5.60 -19.54
C LYS A 241 4.77 -5.38 -20.07
N ASP A 242 5.65 -4.81 -19.26
CA ASP A 242 7.03 -4.47 -19.62
C ASP A 242 7.84 -4.38 -18.32
N SER A 243 8.44 -5.50 -17.92
CA SER A 243 9.19 -5.59 -16.65
C SER A 243 10.38 -4.63 -16.62
N ILE A 244 11.10 -4.48 -17.73
CA ILE A 244 12.26 -3.59 -17.85
C ILE A 244 11.85 -2.13 -17.60
N ARG A 245 10.78 -1.66 -18.27
CA ARG A 245 10.24 -0.31 -18.05
C ARG A 245 9.66 -0.14 -16.66
N ALA A 246 8.99 -1.17 -16.13
CA ALA A 246 8.46 -1.14 -14.77
C ALA A 246 9.58 -1.01 -13.72
N HIS A 247 10.68 -1.76 -13.83
CA HIS A 247 11.86 -1.59 -12.98
C HIS A 247 12.49 -0.21 -13.16
N ALA A 248 12.68 0.26 -14.41
CA ALA A 248 13.25 1.56 -14.71
C ALA A 248 12.43 2.75 -14.16
N LEU A 249 11.11 2.58 -14.01
CA LEU A 249 10.22 3.57 -13.39
C LEU A 249 10.12 3.42 -11.86
N THR A 250 10.17 2.19 -11.35
CA THR A 250 9.96 1.90 -9.91
C THR A 250 11.22 2.17 -9.09
N SER A 251 12.40 1.76 -9.56
CA SER A 251 13.65 1.89 -8.81
C SER A 251 14.03 3.34 -8.49
N PRO A 252 13.92 4.32 -9.42
CA PRO A 252 14.14 5.74 -9.08
C PRO A 252 13.07 6.33 -8.15
N PHE A 253 11.81 5.87 -8.26
CA PHE A 253 10.74 6.29 -7.36
C PHE A 253 11.00 5.82 -5.92
N LEU A 254 11.34 4.54 -5.73
CA LEU A 254 11.66 3.99 -4.40
C LEU A 254 12.93 4.61 -3.82
N ALA A 255 13.94 4.88 -4.66
CA ALA A 255 15.14 5.63 -4.22
C ALA A 255 14.77 7.05 -3.73
N SER A 256 13.90 7.76 -4.45
CA SER A 256 13.44 9.10 -4.08
C SER A 256 12.56 9.08 -2.82
N LEU A 257 11.66 8.10 -2.67
CA LEU A 257 10.86 7.90 -1.46
C LEU A 257 11.75 7.58 -0.25
N ALA A 258 12.79 6.75 -0.43
CA ALA A 258 13.74 6.42 0.63
C ALA A 258 14.61 7.62 1.02
N GLN A 259 14.97 8.49 0.08
CA GLN A 259 15.61 9.77 0.36
C GLN A 259 14.67 10.70 1.14
N LEU A 260 13.43 10.92 0.66
CA LEU A 260 12.41 11.74 1.32
C LEU A 260 12.16 11.29 2.77
N THR A 261 12.01 9.97 2.96
CA THR A 261 11.80 9.35 4.28
C THR A 261 12.92 9.71 5.25
N ARG A 262 14.19 9.57 4.83
CA ARG A 262 15.35 9.88 5.68
C ARG A 262 15.56 11.39 5.87
N THR A 263 15.41 12.21 4.82
CA THR A 263 15.65 13.66 4.87
C THR A 263 14.70 14.40 5.83
N HIS A 264 13.43 13.97 5.93
CA HIS A 264 12.44 14.62 6.81
C HIS A 264 12.21 13.83 8.12
N ALA A 265 12.91 12.70 8.28
CA ALA A 265 12.77 11.73 9.36
C ALA A 265 11.32 11.23 9.51
N LEU A 266 10.79 10.66 8.43
CA LEU A 266 9.43 10.11 8.34
C LEU A 266 9.44 8.62 8.63
N HIS A 267 8.30 8.11 9.08
CA HIS A 267 7.99 6.68 9.09
C HIS A 267 7.17 6.34 7.85
N THR A 268 7.69 5.47 6.99
CA THR A 268 7.04 5.13 5.71
C THR A 268 6.70 3.65 5.70
N ILE A 269 5.43 3.31 5.52
CA ILE A 269 4.95 1.92 5.45
C ILE A 269 4.49 1.60 4.03
N LEU A 270 4.96 0.48 3.49
CA LEU A 270 4.56 -0.07 2.19
C LEU A 270 3.71 -1.32 2.40
N SER A 271 2.39 -1.17 2.50
CA SER A 271 1.44 -2.27 2.67
C SER A 271 1.20 -3.02 1.36
N ASN A 272 1.32 -4.34 1.39
CA ASN A 272 1.19 -5.20 0.21
C ASN A 272 0.54 -6.56 0.52
N PRO A 273 -0.23 -7.16 -0.40
CA PRO A 273 -0.72 -8.52 -0.22
C PRO A 273 0.44 -9.53 -0.27
N ALA A 274 0.32 -10.61 0.50
CA ALA A 274 1.14 -11.81 0.34
C ALA A 274 0.25 -12.92 -0.27
N PRO A 275 0.12 -12.99 -1.61
CA PRO A 275 -0.63 -14.06 -2.25
C PRO A 275 0.02 -15.42 -2.01
N LEU A 276 -0.80 -16.47 -1.95
CA LEU A 276 -0.31 -17.84 -2.10
C LEU A 276 0.24 -18.04 -3.53
N PRO A 277 1.34 -18.80 -3.70
CA PRO A 277 1.84 -19.16 -5.02
C PRO A 277 0.79 -20.01 -5.76
N PRO A 278 0.66 -19.87 -7.09
CA PRO A 278 -0.30 -20.65 -7.85
C PRO A 278 0.04 -22.14 -7.77
N THR A 279 -0.95 -22.96 -7.41
CA THR A 279 -0.85 -24.42 -7.34
C THR A 279 -0.46 -25.00 -8.70
N ARG A 280 0.84 -25.25 -8.90
CA ARG A 280 1.37 -25.86 -10.12
C ARG A 280 1.02 -27.34 -10.15
N THR A 281 0.26 -27.73 -11.16
CA THR A 281 -0.08 -29.13 -11.45
C THR A 281 1.02 -29.87 -12.22
N ALA A 282 2.05 -29.16 -12.68
CA ALA A 282 3.20 -29.74 -13.38
C ALA A 282 4.21 -30.33 -12.36
N PRO A 283 4.63 -31.61 -12.51
CA PRO A 283 5.70 -32.18 -11.70
C PRO A 283 7.07 -31.56 -12.02
N GLU A 284 8.07 -31.92 -11.19
CA GLU A 284 9.52 -31.64 -11.31
C GLU A 284 10.07 -30.30 -10.83
N GLN A 285 9.38 -29.16 -10.96
CA GLN A 285 9.89 -27.90 -10.38
C GLN A 285 9.54 -27.80 -8.89
N GLN A 286 10.53 -28.03 -8.01
CA GLN A 286 10.44 -27.71 -6.59
C GLN A 286 9.99 -26.24 -6.41
N PRO A 287 9.07 -25.95 -5.46
CA PRO A 287 8.70 -24.56 -5.17
C PRO A 287 9.93 -23.80 -4.66
N PRO A 288 10.03 -22.48 -4.93
CA PRO A 288 11.06 -21.66 -4.29
C PRO A 288 10.89 -21.72 -2.76
N PRO A 289 11.98 -21.69 -1.98
CA PRO A 289 11.89 -21.72 -0.52
C PRO A 289 11.05 -20.54 -0.02
N THR A 290 10.16 -20.81 0.93
CA THR A 290 9.37 -19.79 1.61
C THR A 290 10.31 -18.85 2.38
N PRO A 291 10.08 -17.52 2.36
CA PRO A 291 10.89 -16.59 3.15
C PRO A 291 10.53 -16.61 4.64
N SER A 292 9.38 -17.17 4.99
CA SER A 292 8.93 -17.36 6.37
C SER A 292 9.65 -18.53 7.04
N ILE A 293 10.02 -18.37 8.31
CA ILE A 293 10.53 -19.46 9.17
C ILE A 293 9.47 -20.53 9.46
N PHE A 294 8.17 -20.19 9.34
CA PHE A 294 7.07 -21.10 9.61
C PHE A 294 6.84 -22.00 8.40
N THR A 295 7.08 -23.31 8.58
CA THR A 295 7.01 -24.32 7.50
C THR A 295 5.64 -24.41 6.82
N SER A 296 4.58 -24.02 7.54
CA SER A 296 3.19 -24.00 7.06
C SER A 296 2.77 -22.71 6.33
N ASN A 297 3.64 -21.69 6.30
CA ASN A 297 3.34 -20.37 5.76
C ASN A 297 3.79 -20.25 4.30
N ALA A 298 2.96 -20.74 3.39
CA ALA A 298 3.27 -20.81 1.96
C ALA A 298 3.19 -19.47 1.21
N VAL A 299 2.84 -18.35 1.86
CA VAL A 299 2.63 -17.06 1.18
C VAL A 299 3.94 -16.45 0.66
N VAL A 300 3.86 -15.76 -0.48
CA VAL A 300 5.02 -15.08 -1.07
C VAL A 300 4.81 -13.56 -1.02
N PRO A 301 5.67 -12.80 -0.31
CA PRO A 301 5.66 -11.34 -0.31
C PRO A 301 5.75 -10.77 -1.73
N SER A 302 4.70 -10.06 -2.15
CA SER A 302 4.66 -9.43 -3.47
C SER A 302 5.73 -8.35 -3.62
N LEU A 303 6.21 -8.13 -4.86
CA LEU A 303 7.23 -7.12 -5.18
C LEU A 303 8.58 -7.25 -4.43
N MET A 304 8.84 -8.32 -3.67
CA MET A 304 10.01 -8.39 -2.76
C MET A 304 11.35 -8.20 -3.48
N GLY A 305 11.51 -8.75 -4.69
CA GLY A 305 12.70 -8.54 -5.54
C GLY A 305 12.90 -7.11 -6.07
N VAL A 306 11.94 -6.21 -5.83
CA VAL A 306 12.04 -4.76 -6.11
C VAL A 306 12.14 -3.96 -4.81
N LEU A 307 11.30 -4.29 -3.81
CA LEU A 307 11.20 -3.54 -2.56
C LEU A 307 12.39 -3.76 -1.62
N ALA A 308 12.91 -5.00 -1.50
CA ALA A 308 13.84 -5.37 -0.42
C ALA A 308 15.09 -4.48 -0.33
N ILE A 309 15.64 -4.04 -1.47
CA ILE A 309 16.84 -3.18 -1.49
C ILE A 309 16.58 -1.76 -0.95
N TYR A 310 15.33 -1.32 -0.82
CA TYR A 310 14.94 0.00 -0.32
C TYR A 310 14.39 -0.01 1.12
N LEU A 311 14.02 -1.16 1.65
CA LEU A 311 13.45 -1.30 2.99
C LEU A 311 14.53 -1.28 4.09
N ASP A 312 14.17 -0.76 5.25
CA ASP A 312 14.95 -0.88 6.49
C ASP A 312 14.51 -2.12 7.30
N VAL A 313 13.20 -2.42 7.30
CA VAL A 313 12.60 -3.63 7.91
C VAL A 313 11.54 -4.21 6.97
N GLY A 314 11.42 -5.54 6.91
CA GLY A 314 10.37 -6.26 6.19
C GLY A 314 9.58 -7.16 7.13
N LEU A 315 8.26 -6.94 7.22
CA LEU A 315 7.33 -7.66 8.09
C LEU A 315 6.35 -8.50 7.26
N LEU A 316 6.20 -9.78 7.61
CA LEU A 316 5.14 -10.65 7.10
C LEU A 316 4.10 -10.87 8.18
N VAL A 317 2.84 -10.62 7.86
CA VAL A 317 1.69 -10.79 8.75
C VAL A 317 0.84 -11.93 8.22
N SER A 318 0.87 -13.06 8.93
CA SER A 318 0.21 -14.31 8.54
C SER A 318 -0.70 -14.78 9.66
N ASP A 319 -1.91 -15.21 9.31
CA ASP A 319 -2.76 -15.95 10.24
C ASP A 319 -2.30 -17.40 10.28
N LEU A 320 -2.07 -17.95 11.47
CA LEU A 320 -1.63 -19.33 11.71
C LEU A 320 -2.60 -20.02 12.70
N PRO A 321 -2.80 -21.34 12.63
CA PRO A 321 -3.66 -22.05 13.57
C PRO A 321 -3.15 -21.91 15.01
N ARG A 322 -4.04 -21.57 15.94
CA ARG A 322 -3.68 -21.28 17.33
C ARG A 322 -3.18 -22.51 18.08
N GLY A 323 -3.80 -23.67 17.87
CA GLY A 323 -3.49 -24.90 18.58
C GLY A 323 -3.33 -26.13 17.67
N LYS A 324 -2.89 -27.23 18.27
CA LYS A 324 -2.65 -28.51 17.59
C LYS A 324 -3.92 -29.14 17.00
N MET A 325 -5.10 -28.80 17.53
CA MET A 325 -6.38 -29.22 16.96
C MET A 325 -6.77 -28.37 15.75
N ASP A 326 -6.58 -27.05 15.84
CA ASP A 326 -6.80 -26.10 14.75
C ASP A 326 -5.92 -26.45 13.54
N ALA A 327 -4.62 -26.66 13.78
CA ALA A 327 -3.66 -27.10 12.77
C ALA A 327 -4.13 -28.42 12.11
N ARG A 328 -4.56 -29.40 12.91
CA ARG A 328 -5.08 -30.66 12.39
C ARG A 328 -6.32 -30.47 11.53
N VAL A 329 -7.22 -29.53 11.82
CA VAL A 329 -8.38 -29.24 10.94
C VAL A 329 -7.95 -28.50 9.68
N VAL A 330 -6.98 -27.58 9.77
CA VAL A 330 -6.46 -26.77 8.66
C VAL A 330 -5.73 -27.62 7.61
N TYR A 331 -4.86 -28.55 8.01
CA TYR A 331 -4.00 -29.28 7.06
C TYR A 331 -4.50 -30.68 6.67
N ARG A 332 -5.56 -31.21 7.31
CA ARG A 332 -6.06 -32.59 7.10
C ARG A 332 -6.30 -32.97 5.65
N ASP A 333 -6.88 -32.06 4.87
CA ASP A 333 -7.34 -32.34 3.51
C ASP A 333 -6.24 -32.02 2.45
N GLY A 334 -4.98 -31.87 2.88
CA GLY A 334 -3.86 -31.53 1.99
C GLY A 334 -3.91 -30.09 1.44
N GLY A 335 -4.61 -29.19 2.13
CA GLY A 335 -4.72 -27.79 1.76
C GLY A 335 -3.36 -27.08 1.77
N MET A 336 -3.03 -26.39 0.68
CA MET A 336 -1.77 -25.66 0.52
C MET A 336 -1.66 -24.44 1.45
N GLY A 337 -1.18 -24.68 2.66
CA GLY A 337 -0.78 -23.66 3.64
C GLY A 337 -1.95 -22.84 4.20
N VAL A 338 -1.63 -21.92 5.11
CA VAL A 338 -2.52 -20.81 5.46
C VAL A 338 -2.07 -19.58 4.67
N GLY A 339 -3.03 -18.78 4.22
CA GLY A 339 -2.76 -17.58 3.45
C GLY A 339 -3.93 -16.59 3.49
N VAL A 340 -3.66 -15.39 2.99
CA VAL A 340 -4.61 -14.27 2.98
C VAL A 340 -5.92 -14.70 2.32
N GLY A 341 -7.03 -14.64 3.07
CA GLY A 341 -8.35 -15.02 2.58
C GLY A 341 -8.77 -16.48 2.81
N MET A 342 -8.08 -17.23 3.67
CA MET A 342 -8.57 -18.55 4.08
C MET A 342 -9.99 -18.44 4.67
N LYS A 343 -10.96 -19.13 4.05
CA LYS A 343 -12.33 -19.24 4.59
C LYS A 343 -12.25 -19.98 5.92
N LYS A 344 -12.28 -19.25 7.05
CA LYS A 344 -12.17 -19.80 8.41
C LYS A 344 -12.98 -21.09 8.55
N ALA A 345 -12.28 -22.22 8.64
CA ALA A 345 -12.92 -23.51 8.83
C ALA A 345 -13.69 -23.47 10.16
N ARG A 346 -14.94 -23.93 10.16
CA ARG A 346 -15.86 -23.68 11.26
C ARG A 346 -15.39 -24.38 12.54
N GLY A 347 -14.95 -23.60 13.53
CA GLY A 347 -14.36 -24.11 14.77
C GLY A 347 -12.84 -24.21 14.76
N VAL A 348 -12.15 -23.54 13.84
CA VAL A 348 -10.70 -23.31 13.87
C VAL A 348 -10.41 -21.92 14.42
N GLU A 349 -9.62 -21.86 15.49
CA GLU A 349 -9.01 -20.63 15.98
C GLU A 349 -7.68 -20.39 15.27
N CYS A 350 -7.50 -19.16 14.75
CA CYS A 350 -6.22 -18.68 14.24
C CYS A 350 -5.70 -17.55 15.13
N ALA A 351 -4.38 -17.53 15.33
CA ALA A 351 -3.64 -16.39 15.83
C ALA A 351 -3.02 -15.65 14.64
N SER A 352 -3.09 -14.33 14.62
CA SER A 352 -2.35 -13.52 13.64
C SER A 352 -0.93 -13.28 14.16
N VAL A 353 0.08 -13.51 13.32
CA VAL A 353 1.50 -13.49 13.67
C VAL A 353 2.24 -12.51 12.77
N VAL A 354 3.07 -11.64 13.35
CA VAL A 354 4.05 -10.81 12.65
C VAL A 354 5.40 -11.50 12.70
N GLU A 355 6.07 -11.61 11.57
CA GLU A 355 7.43 -12.12 11.41
C GLU A 355 8.32 -11.06 10.73
N ILE A 356 9.52 -10.84 11.25
CA ILE A 356 10.56 -10.01 10.62
C ILE A 356 11.30 -10.88 9.59
N LEU A 357 10.93 -10.76 8.31
CA LEU A 357 11.64 -11.42 7.21
C LEU A 357 13.05 -10.86 7.00
N ALA A 358 13.23 -9.56 7.25
CA ALA A 358 14.50 -8.88 7.08
C ALA A 358 14.60 -7.64 7.98
N ASP A 359 15.77 -7.42 8.55
CA ASP A 359 16.15 -6.19 9.24
C ASP A 359 17.55 -5.77 8.79
N ARG A 360 17.67 -4.55 8.27
CA ARG A 360 18.93 -4.01 7.72
C ARG A 360 19.94 -3.61 8.79
N TRP A 361 19.49 -3.34 10.01
CA TRP A 361 20.25 -2.56 11.01
C TRP A 361 20.41 -3.27 12.35
N GLU A 362 19.37 -3.95 12.80
CA GLU A 362 19.27 -4.55 14.15
C GLU A 362 19.29 -6.08 14.11
N GLY A 363 19.34 -6.69 12.92
CA GLY A 363 19.62 -8.13 12.74
C GLY A 363 18.49 -9.07 13.19
N ARG A 364 17.30 -8.54 13.52
CA ARG A 364 16.12 -9.25 14.04
C ARG A 364 15.43 -10.21 13.05
N GLY A 365 16.09 -10.62 11.97
CA GLY A 365 15.52 -11.54 10.98
C GLY A 365 15.14 -12.89 11.60
N GLY A 366 13.93 -13.37 11.34
CA GLY A 366 13.34 -14.54 12.01
C GLY A 366 12.77 -14.27 13.41
N GLY A 367 12.80 -13.04 13.91
CA GLY A 367 12.04 -12.62 15.09
C GLY A 367 10.54 -12.50 14.77
N TRP A 368 9.67 -12.92 15.68
CA TRP A 368 8.22 -12.93 15.46
C TRP A 368 7.41 -12.72 16.75
N GLU A 369 6.13 -12.38 16.61
CA GLU A 369 5.19 -12.09 17.71
C GLU A 369 3.73 -12.40 17.32
N VAL A 370 2.92 -12.88 18.27
CA VAL A 370 1.46 -12.98 18.12
C VAL A 370 0.83 -11.60 18.29
N VAL A 371 0.24 -11.07 17.23
CA VAL A 371 -0.40 -9.74 17.21
C VAL A 371 -1.89 -9.77 17.52
N LYS A 372 -2.56 -10.91 17.32
CA LYS A 372 -3.98 -11.08 17.64
C LYS A 372 -4.31 -12.54 17.89
N ALA A 373 -4.52 -12.91 19.15
CA ALA A 373 -5.20 -14.16 19.46
C ALA A 373 -6.66 -14.10 18.97
N GLY A 374 -7.13 -15.16 18.33
CA GLY A 374 -8.54 -15.31 17.99
C GLY A 374 -9.43 -15.41 19.23
N GLY A 375 -10.62 -14.81 19.13
CA GLY A 375 -11.74 -14.86 20.08
C GLY A 375 -13.04 -14.55 19.35
#